data_AF-A0A327J346-F1
#
_entry.id   AF-A0A327J346-F1
#
_cell.length_a   1.000
_cell.length_b   1.000
_cell.length_c   1.000
_cell.angle_alpha   90.00
_cell.angle_beta   90.00
_cell.angle_gamma   90.00
#
_symmetry.space_group_name_H-M   'P 1'
#
loop_
_entity.id
_entity.type
_entity.pdbx_description
1 polymer ?
#
loop_
_entity_poly.entity_id
_entity_poly.type
_entity_poly.pdbx_seq_one_letter_code
_entity_poly.pdbx_strand_id
1 'polypeptide(L)'
;MKEHNEIEQILLNDSEYEKITKAKLEQDFRKELNKKSCQNSKNITDIKLVPKDKIFSKFTIFEVLNKVSKTSSKINGLQADGYLGKQNSDRIKLQSGEIDSFVCGDKFVKFLKYNG
;
A
#
# COMPACT_ATOMS: atom_id res chain seq x y z
N MET A 1 15.65 -41.58 15.23
CA MET A 1 14.71 -42.32 14.34
C MET A 1 13.23 -41.94 14.53
N LYS A 2 12.79 -41.36 15.66
CA LYS A 2 11.36 -41.00 15.86
C LYS A 2 10.92 -39.74 15.12
N GLU A 3 11.75 -38.69 15.09
CA GLU A 3 11.38 -37.39 14.49
C GLU A 3 11.15 -37.42 12.97
N HIS A 4 11.78 -38.36 12.25
CA HIS A 4 11.66 -38.45 10.79
C HIS A 4 10.28 -38.98 10.35
N ASN A 5 9.69 -39.87 11.16
CA ASN A 5 8.42 -40.53 10.86
C ASN A 5 7.23 -39.58 11.06
N GLU A 6 7.32 -38.65 12.02
CA GLU A 6 6.28 -37.64 12.26
C GLU A 6 6.21 -36.61 11.13
N ILE A 7 7.36 -36.20 10.58
CA ILE A 7 7.43 -35.25 9.45
C ILE A 7 6.83 -35.88 8.19
N GLU A 8 7.13 -37.16 7.92
CA GLU A 8 6.58 -37.89 6.78
C GLU A 8 5.05 -38.07 6.88
N GLN A 9 4.53 -38.34 8.09
CA GLN A 9 3.07 -38.44 8.30
C GLN A 9 2.35 -37.09 8.14
N ILE A 10 2.96 -35.98 8.56
CA ILE A 10 2.41 -34.64 8.35
C ILE A 10 2.39 -34.26 6.86
N LEU A 11 3.41 -34.68 6.08
CA LEU A 11 3.44 -34.51 4.62
C LEU A 11 2.38 -35.35 3.89
N LEU A 12 2.00 -36.51 4.45
CA LEU A 12 0.96 -37.38 3.93
C LEU A 12 -0.47 -36.89 4.28
N ASN A 13 -0.61 -36.05 5.31
CA ASN A 13 -1.87 -35.45 5.73
C ASN A 13 -2.00 -34.00 5.21
N ASP A 14 -2.56 -33.83 4.00
CA ASP A 14 -2.79 -32.52 3.37
C ASP A 14 -3.39 -31.47 4.32
N SER A 15 -4.33 -31.85 5.19
CA SER A 15 -4.99 -30.93 6.13
C SER A 15 -4.06 -30.42 7.25
N GLU A 16 -3.11 -31.23 7.70
CA GLU A 16 -2.12 -30.79 8.72
C GLU A 16 -1.05 -29.92 8.08
N TYR A 17 -0.62 -30.26 6.86
CA TYR A 17 0.31 -29.43 6.08
C TYR A 17 -0.26 -28.04 5.77
N GLU A 18 -1.54 -27.95 5.38
CA GLU A 18 -2.22 -26.66 5.14
C GLU A 18 -2.28 -25.81 6.42
N LYS A 19 -2.57 -26.42 7.57
CA LYS A 19 -2.62 -25.71 8.87
C LYS A 19 -1.25 -25.13 9.24
N ILE A 20 -0.19 -25.92 9.08
CA ILE A 20 1.19 -25.48 9.39
C ILE A 20 1.62 -24.36 8.44
N THR A 21 1.32 -24.49 7.16
CA THR A 21 1.64 -23.48 6.14
C THR A 21 0.91 -22.17 6.42
N LYS A 22 -0.39 -22.24 6.73
CA LYS A 22 -1.19 -21.07 7.09
C LYS A 22 -0.68 -20.39 8.37
N ALA A 23 -0.32 -21.17 9.38
CA ALA A 23 0.21 -20.64 10.63
C ALA A 23 1.57 -19.92 10.44
N LYS A 24 2.47 -20.49 9.62
CA LYS A 24 3.74 -19.83 9.26
C LYS A 24 3.50 -18.55 8.48
N LEU A 25 2.59 -18.56 7.52
CA LEU A 25 2.23 -17.37 6.74
C LEU A 25 1.64 -16.27 7.62
N GLU A 26 0.75 -16.61 8.55
CA GLU A 26 0.18 -15.64 9.49
C GLU A 26 1.25 -15.07 10.43
N GLN A 27 2.18 -15.90 10.90
CA GLN A 27 3.30 -15.44 11.72
C GLN A 27 4.21 -14.47 10.95
N ASP A 28 4.52 -14.76 9.68
CA ASP A 28 5.33 -13.89 8.83
C ASP A 28 4.61 -12.57 8.54
N PHE A 29 3.31 -12.63 8.25
CA PHE A 29 2.46 -11.45 8.09
C PHE A 29 2.44 -10.57 9.33
N ARG A 30 2.32 -11.16 10.53
CA ARG A 30 2.39 -10.43 11.80
C ARG A 30 3.78 -9.82 12.06
N LYS A 31 4.86 -10.49 11.67
CA LYS A 31 6.22 -9.94 11.79
C LYS A 31 6.41 -8.72 10.89
N GLU A 32 5.95 -8.79 9.65
CA GLU A 32 6.01 -7.67 8.70
C GLU A 32 5.12 -6.50 9.13
N LEU A 33 3.93 -6.75 9.67
CA LEU A 33 3.09 -5.69 10.25
C LEU A 33 3.76 -4.99 11.45
N ASN A 34 4.48 -5.76 12.27
CA ASN A 34 5.12 -5.25 13.47
C ASN A 34 6.53 -4.68 13.24
N LYS A 35 7.08 -4.78 12.02
CA LYS A 35 8.24 -3.97 11.63
C LYS A 35 7.82 -2.50 11.63
N LYS A 36 7.96 -1.87 12.79
CA LYS A 36 7.81 -0.41 12.92
C LYS A 36 8.76 0.23 11.92
N SER A 37 8.21 0.99 10.97
CA SER A 37 9.01 1.89 10.15
C SER A 37 9.56 2.97 11.07
N CYS A 38 10.78 2.76 11.58
CA CYS A 38 11.52 3.80 12.26
C CYS A 38 11.99 4.79 11.19
N GLN A 39 11.12 5.70 10.81
CA GLN A 39 11.49 6.84 9.99
C GLN A 39 10.86 8.06 10.63
N ASN A 40 11.69 8.76 11.42
CA ASN A 40 11.52 10.17 11.79
C ASN A 40 11.47 10.97 10.51
N SER A 41 10.33 10.90 9.82
CA SER A 41 10.14 11.46 8.50
C SER A 41 9.54 12.85 8.65
N LYS A 42 10.10 13.80 7.91
CA LYS A 42 9.47 15.12 7.81
C LYS A 42 8.18 14.91 7.02
N ASN A 43 7.05 15.07 7.71
CA ASN A 43 5.74 14.93 7.08
C ASN A 43 5.46 16.22 6.32
N ILE A 44 5.46 16.16 4.99
CA ILE A 44 5.09 17.28 4.14
C ILE A 44 3.62 17.11 3.77
N THR A 45 2.77 18.02 4.23
CA THR A 45 1.32 17.99 3.98
C THR A 45 0.90 18.86 2.81
N ASP A 46 1.77 19.78 2.34
CA ASP A 46 1.51 20.60 1.16
C ASP A 46 2.17 19.97 -0.06
N ILE A 47 1.36 19.65 -1.08
CA ILE A 47 1.84 18.99 -2.30
C ILE A 47 2.89 19.83 -3.04
N LYS A 48 2.85 21.17 -2.93
CA LYS A 48 3.80 22.07 -3.61
C LYS A 48 5.20 21.98 -3.03
N LEU A 49 5.31 21.55 -1.77
CA LEU A 49 6.58 21.37 -1.07
C LEU A 49 7.17 19.97 -1.31
N VAL A 50 6.41 19.06 -1.92
CA VAL A 50 6.89 17.72 -2.26
C VAL A 50 7.72 17.79 -3.55
N PRO A 51 8.94 17.21 -3.57
CA PRO A 51 9.71 17.11 -4.80
C PRO A 51 8.91 16.38 -5.89
N LYS A 52 8.88 16.91 -7.11
CA LYS A 52 8.06 16.40 -8.22
C LYS A 52 8.28 14.90 -8.51
N ASP A 53 9.54 14.47 -8.42
CA ASP A 53 9.96 13.07 -8.57
C ASP A 53 9.39 12.14 -7.47
N LYS A 54 9.04 12.71 -6.32
CA LYS A 54 8.58 11.95 -5.14
C LYS A 54 7.08 11.88 -4.99
N ILE A 55 6.29 12.66 -5.75
CA ILE A 55 4.82 12.67 -5.63
C ILE A 55 4.23 11.28 -5.88
N PHE A 56 4.69 10.56 -6.89
CA PHE A 56 4.24 9.20 -7.18
C PHE A 56 5.10 8.10 -6.55
N SER A 57 5.78 8.41 -5.44
CA SER A 57 6.62 7.42 -4.74
C SER A 57 5.83 6.56 -3.75
N LYS A 58 6.45 5.47 -3.28
CA LYS A 58 5.92 4.62 -2.19
C LYS A 58 5.75 5.35 -0.85
N PHE A 59 6.39 6.50 -0.69
CA PHE A 59 6.40 7.29 0.54
C PHE A 59 5.33 8.39 0.57
N THR A 60 4.69 8.65 -0.57
CA THR A 60 3.54 9.54 -0.65
C THR A 60 2.27 8.79 -0.35
N ILE A 61 1.40 9.40 0.45
CA ILE A 61 0.10 8.85 0.83
C ILE A 61 -0.99 9.71 0.21
N PHE A 62 -1.87 9.05 -0.53
CA PHE A 62 -3.13 9.59 -1.01
C PHE A 62 -4.29 8.91 -0.30
N GLU A 63 -5.39 9.63 -0.16
CA GLU A 63 -6.67 9.09 0.27
C GLU A 63 -7.59 8.93 -0.93
N VAL A 64 -8.19 7.74 -1.05
CA VAL A 64 -9.19 7.42 -2.05
C VAL A 64 -10.54 7.30 -1.37
N LEU A 65 -11.51 8.07 -1.81
CA LEU A 65 -12.91 7.95 -1.44
C LEU A 65 -13.67 7.30 -2.60
N ASN A 66 -14.29 6.15 -2.33
CA ASN A 66 -15.28 5.58 -3.24
C ASN A 66 -16.62 6.30 -3.01
N LYS A 67 -17.11 7.00 -4.04
CA LYS A 67 -18.35 7.80 -3.95
C LYS A 67 -19.60 6.92 -3.80
N VAL A 68 -19.56 5.68 -4.30
CA VAL A 68 -20.69 4.73 -4.27
C VAL A 68 -20.79 4.08 -2.90
N SER A 69 -19.71 3.44 -2.43
CA SER A 69 -19.71 2.74 -1.13
C SER A 69 -19.46 3.65 0.07
N LYS A 70 -19.08 4.92 -0.18
CA LYS A 70 -18.66 5.91 0.84
C LYS A 70 -17.52 5.44 1.73
N THR A 71 -16.72 4.48 1.26
CA THR A 71 -15.54 4.00 1.97
C THR A 71 -14.30 4.78 1.56
N SER A 72 -13.45 5.11 2.53
CA SER A 72 -12.15 5.71 2.29
C SER A 72 -11.03 4.68 2.48
N SER A 73 -9.94 4.83 1.74
CA SER A 73 -8.77 3.97 1.83
C SER A 73 -7.51 4.77 1.55
N LYS A 74 -6.40 4.41 2.18
CA LYS A 74 -5.11 5.05 1.95
C LYS A 74 -4.32 4.24 0.93
N ILE A 75 -3.77 4.92 -0.06
CA ILE A 75 -2.93 4.33 -1.10
C ILE A 75 -1.61 5.07 -1.17
N ASN A 76 -0.60 4.42 -1.75
CA ASN A 76 0.67 5.09 -2.01
C ASN A 76 0.67 5.85 -3.35
N GLY A 77 1.71 6.65 -3.60
CA GLY A 77 1.85 7.43 -4.83
C GLY A 77 1.93 6.59 -6.10
N LEU A 78 2.50 5.38 -6.05
CA LEU A 78 2.55 4.48 -7.20
C LEU A 78 1.15 3.98 -7.59
N GLN A 79 0.32 3.66 -6.59
CA GLN A 79 -1.06 3.28 -6.81
C GLN A 79 -1.88 4.48 -7.34
N ALA A 80 -1.62 5.69 -6.85
CA ALA A 80 -2.26 6.90 -7.34
C ALA A 80 -1.91 7.18 -8.81
N ASP A 81 -0.67 6.95 -9.22
CA ASP A 81 -0.24 7.02 -10.63
C ASP A 81 -1.00 6.02 -11.51
N GLY A 82 -1.22 4.82 -11.00
CA GLY A 82 -2.04 3.79 -11.64
C GLY A 82 -3.49 4.23 -11.86
N TYR A 83 -4.08 4.99 -10.93
CA TYR A 83 -5.43 5.56 -11.08
C TYR A 83 -5.52 6.64 -12.15
N LEU A 84 -4.45 7.39 -12.39
CA LEU A 84 -4.41 8.38 -13.47
C LEU A 84 -4.34 7.71 -14.85
N GLY A 85 -3.70 6.55 -14.95
CA GLY A 85 -3.62 5.78 -16.20
C GLY A 85 -3.12 6.63 -17.37
N LYS A 86 -3.97 6.80 -18.41
CA LYS A 86 -3.67 7.62 -19.61
C LYS A 86 -3.94 9.12 -19.42
N GLN A 87 -4.50 9.57 -18.30
CA GLN A 87 -4.82 10.98 -18.05
C GLN A 87 -3.55 11.76 -17.66
N ASN A 88 -2.73 12.07 -18.66
CA ASN A 88 -1.47 12.79 -18.48
C ASN A 88 -1.66 14.23 -18.01
N SER A 89 -2.80 14.86 -18.26
CA SER A 89 -3.07 16.24 -17.82
C SER A 89 -3.05 16.38 -16.31
N ASP A 90 -3.78 15.51 -15.61
CA ASP A 90 -3.92 15.59 -14.15
C ASP A 90 -2.63 15.13 -13.47
N ARG A 91 -1.90 14.20 -14.09
CA ARG A 91 -0.55 13.82 -13.67
C ARG A 91 0.41 15.01 -13.64
N ILE A 92 0.45 15.81 -14.70
CA ILE A 92 1.31 16.99 -14.80
C ILE A 92 0.88 18.07 -13.78
N LYS A 93 -0.43 18.25 -13.58
CA LYS A 93 -0.97 19.20 -12.59
C LYS A 93 -0.64 18.80 -11.15
N LEU A 94 -0.69 17.51 -10.82
CA LEU A 94 -0.23 16.99 -9.53
C LEU A 94 1.28 17.17 -9.35
N GLN A 95 2.07 16.87 -10.39
CA GLN A 95 3.53 17.06 -10.38
C GLN A 95 3.95 18.52 -10.25
N SER A 96 3.16 19.45 -10.77
CA SER A 96 3.39 20.89 -10.61
C SER A 96 2.85 21.44 -9.28
N GLY A 97 2.06 20.66 -8.54
CA GLY A 97 1.38 21.11 -7.32
C GLY A 97 0.25 22.12 -7.60
N GLU A 98 -0.24 22.19 -8.85
CA GLU A 98 -1.39 23.02 -9.23
C GLU A 98 -2.68 22.46 -8.62
N ILE A 99 -2.80 21.13 -8.59
CA ILE A 99 -3.90 20.41 -7.96
C ILE A 99 -3.35 19.42 -6.93
N ASP A 100 -4.10 19.16 -5.87
CA ASP A 100 -3.81 18.14 -4.86
C ASP A 100 -4.76 16.94 -4.95
N SER A 101 -5.75 16.97 -5.84
CA SER A 101 -6.76 15.93 -5.98
C SER A 101 -7.25 15.74 -7.41
N PHE A 102 -7.80 14.56 -7.69
CA PHE A 102 -8.36 14.20 -8.99
C PHE A 102 -9.50 13.18 -8.86
N VAL A 103 -10.26 12.99 -9.93
CA VAL A 103 -11.37 12.02 -9.99
C VAL A 103 -11.07 10.97 -11.05
N CYS A 104 -11.22 9.69 -10.68
CA CYS A 104 -11.13 8.57 -11.61
C CYS A 104 -12.41 7.72 -11.49
N GLY A 105 -13.36 7.94 -12.40
CA GLY A 105 -14.69 7.34 -12.35
C GLY A 105 -15.40 7.68 -11.03
N ASP A 106 -15.81 6.64 -10.30
CA ASP A 106 -16.49 6.78 -9.00
C ASP A 106 -15.55 7.03 -7.81
N LYS A 107 -14.25 7.17 -8.07
CA LYS A 107 -13.24 7.36 -7.03
C LYS A 107 -12.76 8.82 -7.04
N PHE A 108 -12.70 9.42 -5.86
CA PHE A 108 -12.03 10.70 -5.64
C PHE A 108 -10.71 10.43 -4.92
N VAL A 109 -9.61 10.96 -5.44
CA VAL A 109 -8.26 10.73 -4.91
C VAL A 109 -7.67 12.05 -4.49
N LYS A 110 -7.18 12.16 -3.26
CA LYS A 110 -6.62 13.39 -2.68
C LYS A 110 -5.28 13.13 -2.02
N PHE A 111 -4.33 14.03 -2.24
CA PHE A 111 -3.05 14.01 -1.56
C PHE A 111 -3.23 14.27 -0.07
N LEU A 112 -2.59 13.45 0.76
CA LEU A 112 -2.68 13.58 2.22
C LEU A 112 -1.34 14.05 2.80
N LYS A 113 -0.26 13.33 2.49
CA LYS A 113 1.09 13.69 2.93
C LYS A 113 2.18 12.91 2.21
N TYR A 114 3.39 13.44 2.26
CA TYR A 114 4.61 12.75 1.92
C TYR A 114 5.44 12.48 3.19
N ASN A 115 5.84 11.24 3.38
CA ASN A 115 6.72 10.82 4.49
C ASN A 115 8.17 10.76 3.96
N GLY A 116 8.90 11.88 4.05
CA GLY A 116 10.29 11.99 3.59
C GLY A 116 11.32 11.60 4.63
#